data_AF-A0AAE9PU16-F1
#
_entry.id   AF-A0AAE9PU16-F1
#
_cell.length_a   1.000
_cell.length_b   1.000
_cell.length_c   1.000
_cell.angle_alpha   90.00
_cell.angle_beta   90.00
_cell.angle_gamma   90.00
#
_symmetry.space_group_name_H-M   'P 1'
#
loop_
_entity.id
_entity.type
_entity.pdbx_description
1 polymer ?
#
loop_
_entity_poly.entity_id
_entity_poly.type
_entity_poly.pdbx_seq_one_letter_code
_entity_poly.pdbx_strand_id
1 'polypeptide(L)'
;MTGVIKIVYYTNQITTSLLDVFVAESTNGGNTFTNLRITDSSFNPNGISPVPVVTIGNFIDVTIVPNNGFFAVWTDALSGFQQIYGSNGM
;
A
#
# COMPACT_ATOMS: atom_id res chain seq x y z
N MET A 1 -23.99 12.91 -7.54
CA MET A 1 -22.53 12.83 -7.31
C MET A 1 -22.25 11.43 -6.76
N THR A 2 -21.40 10.66 -7.42
CA THR A 2 -20.92 9.37 -6.87
C THR A 2 -19.70 9.63 -5.98
N GLY A 3 -19.55 8.85 -4.91
CA GLY A 3 -18.44 9.00 -3.97
C GLY A 3 -17.09 8.57 -4.55
N VAL A 4 -16.01 9.09 -3.96
CA VAL A 4 -14.63 8.61 -4.18
C VAL A 4 -14.36 7.46 -3.22
N ILE A 5 -13.70 6.41 -3.72
CA ILE A 5 -13.24 5.27 -2.93
C ILE A 5 -11.74 5.12 -3.19
N LYS A 6 -10.96 5.04 -2.12
CA LYS A 6 -9.55 4.64 -2.16
C LYS A 6 -9.32 3.46 -1.24
N ILE A 7 -8.59 2.45 -1.72
CA ILE A 7 -8.28 1.23 -0.98
C ILE A 7 -6.78 1.03 -1.04
N VAL A 8 -6.10 1.06 0.10
CA VAL A 8 -4.68 0.69 0.21
C VAL A 8 -4.57 -0.81 0.50
N TYR A 9 -3.66 -1.51 -0.19
CA TYR A 9 -3.49 -2.95 -0.02
C TYR A 9 -2.09 -3.42 -0.38
N TYR A 10 -1.68 -4.53 0.25
CA TYR A 10 -0.47 -5.26 -0.12
C TYR A 10 -0.75 -6.23 -1.26
N THR A 11 0.21 -6.39 -2.16
CA THR A 11 0.13 -7.37 -3.26
C THR A 11 1.52 -7.82 -3.69
N ASN A 12 1.62 -9.03 -4.22
CA ASN A 12 2.79 -9.54 -4.91
C ASN A 12 2.57 -9.59 -6.43
N GLN A 13 1.73 -8.72 -6.99
CA GLN A 13 1.45 -8.77 -8.44
C GLN A 13 2.66 -8.43 -9.33
N ILE A 14 3.70 -7.78 -8.79
CA ILE A 14 4.92 -7.41 -9.53
C ILE A 14 5.96 -8.54 -9.51
N THR A 15 6.04 -9.31 -8.44
CA THR A 15 7.02 -10.39 -8.27
C THR A 15 6.39 -11.60 -7.59
N THR A 16 6.93 -12.80 -7.76
CA THR A 16 6.31 -14.00 -7.16
C THR A 16 6.33 -14.05 -5.63
N SER A 17 7.23 -13.32 -4.96
CA SER A 17 7.49 -13.49 -3.52
C SER A 17 7.68 -12.21 -2.71
N LEU A 18 7.96 -11.07 -3.35
CA LEU A 18 8.09 -9.78 -2.66
C LEU A 18 6.76 -9.03 -2.67
N LEU A 19 6.59 -8.16 -1.69
CA LEU A 19 5.40 -7.34 -1.55
C LEU A 19 5.60 -5.95 -2.12
N ASP A 20 4.49 -5.38 -2.53
CA ASP A 20 4.30 -4.00 -2.92
C ASP A 20 3.04 -3.47 -2.26
N VAL A 21 2.94 -2.14 -2.18
CA VAL A 21 1.71 -1.47 -1.74
C VAL A 21 1.14 -0.69 -2.89
N PHE A 22 -0.17 -0.85 -3.07
CA PHE A 22 -0.95 -0.18 -4.09
C PHE A 22 -2.12 0.55 -3.46
N VAL A 23 -2.59 1.58 -4.16
CA VAL A 23 -3.89 2.22 -3.92
C VAL A 23 -4.78 1.98 -5.13
N ALA A 24 -5.91 1.31 -4.92
CA ALA A 24 -6.99 1.24 -5.89
C ALA A 24 -7.88 2.46 -5.73
N GLU A 25 -8.14 3.18 -6.82
CA GLU A 25 -8.95 4.40 -6.83
C GLU A 25 -10.19 4.24 -7.71
N SER A 26 -11.34 4.66 -7.20
CA SER A 26 -12.57 4.84 -7.96
C SER A 26 -13.15 6.23 -7.73
N THR A 27 -13.42 6.94 -8.82
CA THR A 27 -14.11 8.24 -8.83
C THR A 27 -15.57 8.14 -9.30
N ASN A 28 -16.04 6.93 -9.60
CA ASN A 28 -17.38 6.63 -10.12
C ASN A 28 -18.19 5.71 -9.19
N GLY A 29 -17.97 5.80 -7.87
CA GLY A 29 -18.73 5.06 -6.87
C GLY A 29 -18.45 3.55 -6.83
N GLY A 30 -17.26 3.13 -7.24
CA GLY A 30 -16.82 1.73 -7.23
C GLY A 30 -17.13 0.93 -8.48
N ASN A 31 -17.59 1.57 -9.57
CA ASN A 31 -17.87 0.86 -10.83
C ASN A 31 -16.59 0.41 -11.54
N THR A 32 -15.54 1.24 -11.51
CA THR A 32 -14.22 0.90 -12.03
C THR A 32 -13.13 1.39 -11.09
N PHE A 33 -11.99 0.68 -11.09
CA PHE A 33 -10.81 1.02 -10.31
C PHE A 33 -9.56 1.16 -11.18
N THR A 34 -8.73 2.15 -10.88
CA THR A 34 -7.34 2.24 -11.35
C THR A 34 -6.40 1.91 -10.19
N ASN A 35 -5.31 1.18 -10.46
CA ASN A 35 -4.36 0.78 -9.43
C ASN A 35 -3.04 1.55 -9.56
N LEU A 36 -2.66 2.25 -8.50
CA LEU A 36 -1.41 3.00 -8.41
C LEU A 36 -0.46 2.30 -7.44
N ARG A 37 0.75 1.94 -7.91
CA ARG A 37 1.83 1.47 -7.02
C ARG A 37 2.36 2.67 -6.23
N ILE A 38 2.47 2.53 -4.91
CA ILE A 38 2.98 3.59 -4.02
C ILE A 38 4.31 3.24 -3.33
N THR A 39 4.77 1.99 -3.46
CA THR A 39 6.13 1.60 -3.09
C THR A 39 7.12 1.96 -4.19
N ASP A 40 8.30 2.48 -3.81
CA ASP A 40 9.40 2.76 -4.74
C ASP A 40 10.04 1.46 -5.28
N SER A 41 10.00 0.38 -4.50
CA SER A 41 10.50 -0.94 -4.87
C SER A 41 9.78 -2.05 -4.09
N SER A 42 9.82 -3.27 -4.61
CA SER A 42 9.24 -4.44 -3.94
C SER A 42 10.11 -4.82 -2.75
N PHE A 43 9.49 -5.21 -1.63
CA PHE A 43 10.18 -5.48 -0.38
C PHE A 43 9.93 -6.88 0.14
N ASN A 44 10.92 -7.43 0.85
CA ASN A 44 10.79 -8.72 1.52
C ASN A 44 10.06 -8.51 2.85
N PRO A 45 8.86 -9.10 3.07
CA PRO A 45 8.12 -8.94 4.32
C PRO A 45 8.89 -9.42 5.57
N ASN A 46 9.90 -10.27 5.36
CA ASN A 46 10.75 -10.79 6.42
C ASN A 46 11.86 -9.81 6.86
N GLY A 47 12.13 -8.75 6.09
CA GLY A 47 13.28 -7.87 6.33
C GLY A 47 14.58 -8.67 6.45
N ILE A 48 15.33 -8.44 7.54
CA ILE A 48 16.53 -9.21 7.91
C ILE A 48 16.26 -10.41 8.85
N SER A 49 14.99 -10.74 9.12
CA SER A 49 14.67 -11.86 10.01
C SER A 49 15.25 -13.18 9.47
N PRO A 50 15.95 -13.97 10.30
CA PRO A 50 16.51 -15.26 9.88
C PRO A 50 15.45 -16.36 9.75
N VAL A 51 14.22 -16.10 10.20
CA VAL A 51 13.07 -17.01 10.11
C VAL A 51 11.88 -16.29 9.49
N PRO A 52 10.97 -17.00 8.80
CA PRO A 52 9.77 -16.39 8.21
C PRO A 52 8.95 -15.63 9.25
N VAL A 53 8.55 -14.40 8.92
CA VAL A 53 7.66 -13.59 9.75
C VAL A 53 6.22 -13.88 9.34
N VAL A 54 5.40 -14.27 10.33
CA VAL A 54 4.00 -14.67 10.11
C VAL A 54 3.07 -13.50 9.78
N THR A 55 3.43 -12.28 10.15
CA THR A 55 2.67 -11.06 9.88
C THR A 55 3.61 -9.87 9.70
N ILE A 56 3.32 -9.03 8.70
CA ILE A 56 3.84 -7.66 8.66
C ILE A 56 2.75 -6.81 9.30
N GLY A 57 3.05 -6.08 10.37
CA GLY A 57 2.03 -5.48 11.25
C GLY A 57 0.87 -4.78 10.52
N ASN A 58 -0.30 -4.71 11.16
CA ASN A 58 -1.52 -4.15 10.58
C ASN A 58 -1.60 -2.61 10.55
N PHE A 59 -0.47 -1.92 10.48
CA PHE A 59 -0.42 -0.46 10.39
C PHE A 59 -0.68 0.00 8.95
N ILE A 60 -1.84 -0.36 8.40
CA ILE A 60 -2.26 0.00 7.05
C ILE A 60 -3.53 0.84 7.09
N ASP A 61 -3.47 2.03 6.51
CA ASP A 61 -4.61 2.95 6.46
C ASP A 61 -4.46 3.95 5.30
N VAL A 62 -5.56 4.53 4.86
CA VAL A 62 -5.59 5.58 3.83
C VAL A 62 -6.65 6.62 4.15
N THR A 63 -6.27 7.89 4.02
CA THR A 63 -7.21 9.01 4.12
C THR A 63 -7.24 9.80 2.83
N ILE A 64 -8.43 10.25 2.45
CA ILE A 64 -8.64 11.12 1.29
C ILE A 64 -8.49 12.57 1.75
N VAL A 65 -7.70 13.34 1.02
CA VAL A 65 -7.49 14.78 1.25
C VAL A 65 -8.10 15.59 0.09
N PRO A 66 -8.19 16.94 0.19
CA PRO A 66 -8.78 17.76 -0.88
C PRO A 66 -8.18 17.49 -2.26
N ASN A 67 -8.96 17.82 -3.30
CA ASN A 67 -8.60 17.60 -4.70
C ASN A 67 -8.32 16.13 -5.07
N ASN A 68 -9.02 15.20 -4.43
CA ASN A 68 -8.89 13.76 -4.67
C ASN A 68 -7.50 13.19 -4.34
N GLY A 69 -6.66 13.91 -3.60
CA GLY A 69 -5.38 13.39 -3.12
C GLY A 69 -5.57 12.37 -1.99
N PHE A 70 -4.47 11.75 -1.56
CA PHE A 70 -4.46 10.87 -0.39
C PHE A 70 -3.15 10.86 0.39
N PHE A 71 -3.23 10.42 1.63
CA PHE A 71 -2.10 9.90 2.41
C PHE A 71 -2.39 8.44 2.76
N ALA A 72 -1.42 7.57 2.49
CA ALA A 72 -1.47 6.17 2.88
C ALA A 72 -0.31 5.84 3.81
N VAL A 73 -0.56 4.97 4.78
CA VAL A 73 0.45 4.39 5.66
C VAL A 73 0.39 2.87 5.57
N TRP A 74 1.54 2.21 5.71
CA TRP A 74 1.66 0.75 5.71
C TRP A 74 2.90 0.32 6.50
N THR A 75 3.00 -0.97 6.80
CA THR A 75 4.22 -1.59 7.31
C THR A 75 5.11 -2.00 6.14
N ASP A 76 6.34 -1.53 6.13
CA ASP A 76 7.35 -1.85 5.13
C ASP A 76 8.62 -2.41 5.80
N ALA A 77 9.45 -3.14 5.05
CA ALA A 77 10.73 -3.69 5.50
C ALA A 77 11.91 -3.38 4.55
N LEU A 78 11.79 -2.37 3.67
CA LEU A 78 12.85 -1.92 2.75
C LEU A 78 14.15 -1.53 3.48
N SER A 79 14.06 -1.01 4.70
CA SER A 79 15.23 -0.67 5.54
C SER A 79 15.88 -1.89 6.20
N GLY A 80 15.35 -3.09 5.98
CA GLY A 80 15.73 -4.32 6.66
C GLY A 80 14.90 -4.63 7.91
N PHE A 81 14.14 -3.67 8.44
CA PHE A 81 13.28 -3.87 9.61
C PHE A 81 11.84 -3.45 9.31
N GLN A 82 10.87 -4.15 9.90
CA GLN A 82 9.47 -3.76 9.81
C GLN A 82 9.23 -2.42 10.51
N GLN A 83 8.71 -1.44 9.78
CA GLN A 83 8.49 -0.08 10.24
C GLN A 83 7.30 0.53 9.52
N ILE A 84 6.70 1.57 10.12
CA ILE A 84 5.63 2.32 9.46
C ILE A 84 6.26 3.21 8.39
N TYR A 85 5.75 3.09 7.18
CA TYR A 85 6.07 3.95 6.05
C TYR A 85 4.82 4.72 5.64
N GLY A 86 5.00 5.84 4.95
CA GLY A 86 3.91 6.66 4.47
C GLY A 86 4.26 7.34 3.15
N SER A 87 3.24 7.48 2.31
CA SER A 87 3.35 8.17 1.02
C SER A 87 2.06 8.90 0.70
N ASN A 88 2.17 9.89 -0.17
CA ASN A 88 1.06 10.65 -0.70
C ASN A 88 0.96 10.46 -2.22
N GLY A 89 -0.25 10.62 -2.74
CA GLY A 89 -0.49 10.67 -4.18
C GLY A 89 -1.56 11.69 -4.54
N MET A 90 -1.51 12.13 -5.80
CA MET A 90 -2.49 13.02 -6.42
C MET A 90 -3.37 12.23 -7.39
#